data_AF-C5KNX2-F1
#
_entry.id   AF-C5KNX2-F1
#
_cell.length_a   1.000
_cell.length_b   1.000
_cell.length_c   1.000
_cell.angle_alpha   90.00
_cell.angle_beta   90.00
_cell.angle_gamma   90.00
#
_symmetry.space_group_name_H-M   'P 1'
#
loop_
_entity.id
_entity.type
_entity.pdbx_description
1 polymer ?
#
loop_
_entity_poly.entity_id
_entity_poly.type
_entity_poly.pdbx_seq_one_letter_code
_entity_poly.pdbx_strand_id
1 'polypeptide(L)'
;VKRIYEDFTQRELEEKIAEIIQPENCKARVEVVFQTVGKLHEAIPEHLGDWYFTGNYPTLGGAVVCKRAFTLWMEGRGDERCYGVSSGGGTNVLVVGSGGREHALATAIAASHKVKRVYVAPGNAGEHEKIMNIPASNASKDAIVAYCRKKHISLVVIGPEQPLVDGVGDVLQSAG
;
A
#
# COMPACT_ATOMS: atom_id res chain seq x y z
N VAL A 1 -4.73 10.62 -21.67
CA VAL A 1 -3.55 11.39 -21.26
C VAL A 1 -2.32 10.98 -22.09
N LYS A 2 -1.90 9.71 -22.11
CA LYS A 2 -0.76 9.21 -22.91
C LYS A 2 -0.75 9.71 -24.37
N ARG A 3 -1.88 9.56 -25.07
CA ARG A 3 -2.11 10.05 -26.44
C ARG A 3 -1.84 11.54 -26.69
N ILE A 4 -1.91 12.40 -25.68
CA ILE A 4 -1.66 13.84 -25.82
C ILE A 4 -0.16 14.13 -25.80
N TYR A 5 0.61 13.28 -25.11
CA TYR A 5 2.05 13.44 -24.92
C TYR A 5 2.88 12.53 -25.84
N GLU A 6 2.24 11.66 -26.63
CA GLU A 6 2.89 10.74 -27.58
C GLU A 6 3.64 11.47 -28.70
N ASP A 7 3.20 12.68 -29.06
CA ASP A 7 3.82 13.50 -30.12
C ASP A 7 5.10 14.23 -29.66
N PHE A 8 5.39 14.20 -28.35
CA PHE A 8 6.51 14.94 -27.77
C PHE A 8 7.55 13.99 -27.20
N THR A 9 8.82 14.27 -27.45
CA THR A 9 9.91 13.57 -26.79
C THR A 9 10.04 14.04 -25.34
N GLN A 10 10.57 13.18 -24.48
CA GLN A 10 10.78 13.51 -23.06
C GLN A 10 11.65 14.77 -22.90
N ARG A 11 12.66 14.93 -23.76
CA ARG A 11 13.55 16.09 -23.73
C ARG A 11 12.84 17.39 -24.07
N GLU A 12 11.93 17.40 -25.05
CA GLU A 12 11.14 18.59 -25.40
C GLU A 12 10.20 19.01 -24.26
N LEU A 13 9.63 18.04 -23.55
CA LEU A 13 8.81 18.30 -22.37
C LEU A 13 9.66 18.87 -21.22
N GLU A 14 10.83 18.29 -20.96
CA GLU A 14 11.78 18.77 -19.94
C GLU A 14 12.26 20.19 -20.24
N GLU A 15 12.61 20.48 -21.51
CA GLU A 15 13.00 21.82 -21.96
C GLU A 15 11.86 22.83 -21.77
N LYS A 16 10.62 22.46 -22.10
CA LYS A 16 9.48 23.37 -21.93
C LYS A 16 9.13 23.62 -20.47
N ILE A 17 9.27 22.61 -19.61
CA ILE A 17 9.08 22.78 -18.16
C ILE A 17 10.19 23.66 -17.60
N ALA A 18 11.44 23.45 -18.00
CA ALA A 18 12.57 24.28 -17.60
C ALA A 18 12.36 25.76 -17.95
N GLU A 19 11.85 26.04 -19.15
CA GLU A 19 11.49 27.41 -19.59
C GLU A 19 10.40 28.03 -18.72
N ILE A 20 9.35 27.27 -18.37
CA ILE A 20 8.23 27.77 -17.54
C ILE A 20 8.68 28.09 -16.12
N ILE A 21 9.56 27.28 -15.53
CA ILE A 21 9.99 27.46 -14.14
C ILE A 21 11.16 28.42 -14.00
N GLN A 22 11.81 28.83 -15.09
CA GLN A 22 12.97 29.72 -15.05
C GLN A 22 12.55 31.16 -14.73
N PRO A 23 13.01 31.73 -13.59
CA PRO A 23 12.71 33.12 -13.25
C PRO A 23 13.40 34.08 -14.23
N GLU A 24 12.76 35.21 -14.54
CA GLU A 24 13.27 36.23 -15.50
C GLU A 24 14.68 36.76 -15.16
N ASN A 25 15.07 36.73 -13.88
CA ASN A 25 16.38 37.20 -13.39
C ASN A 25 17.39 36.07 -13.10
N CYS A 26 17.12 34.83 -13.51
CA CYS A 26 18.00 33.70 -13.22
C CYS A 26 19.14 33.59 -14.25
N LYS A 27 20.37 33.90 -13.81
CA LYS A 27 21.60 33.74 -14.61
C LYS A 27 22.11 32.30 -14.68
N ALA A 28 21.55 31.39 -13.88
CA ALA A 28 21.93 30.00 -13.86
C ALA A 28 21.10 29.19 -14.86
N ARG A 29 21.73 28.20 -15.50
CA ARG A 29 21.02 27.26 -16.37
C ARG A 29 20.15 26.35 -15.51
N VAL A 30 18.84 26.40 -15.71
CA VAL A 30 17.88 25.50 -15.07
C VAL A 30 17.68 24.31 -15.99
N GLU A 31 18.00 23.12 -15.50
CA GLU A 31 17.72 21.86 -16.19
C GLU A 31 16.83 21.01 -15.30
N VAL A 32 15.83 20.39 -15.91
CA VAL A 32 14.92 19.50 -15.21
C VAL A 32 15.41 18.08 -15.41
N VAL A 33 15.87 17.44 -14.34
CA VAL A 33 16.34 16.05 -14.36
C VAL A 33 15.28 15.15 -13.73
N PHE A 34 14.57 14.40 -14.55
CA PHE A 34 13.66 13.35 -14.07
C PHE A 34 14.24 11.96 -14.30
N GLN A 35 13.99 11.05 -13.35
CA GLN A 35 14.25 9.64 -13.55
C GLN A 35 13.25 9.08 -14.56
N THR A 36 13.74 8.49 -15.64
CA THR A 36 12.88 7.85 -16.64
C THR A 36 12.27 6.57 -16.06
N VAL A 37 11.08 6.17 -16.52
CA VAL A 37 10.47 4.89 -16.13
C VAL A 37 11.39 3.71 -16.50
N GLY A 38 12.12 3.80 -17.62
CA GLY A 38 13.12 2.80 -17.99
C GLY A 38 14.23 2.66 -16.95
N LYS A 39 14.83 3.78 -16.52
CA LYS A 39 15.84 3.80 -15.46
C LYS A 39 15.27 3.42 -14.09
N LEU A 40 13.97 3.64 -13.86
CA LEU A 40 13.29 3.15 -12.67
C LEU A 40 13.26 1.63 -12.66
N HIS A 41 12.88 1.00 -13.77
CA HIS A 41 12.88 -0.47 -13.88
C HIS A 41 14.29 -1.06 -13.80
N GLU A 42 15.32 -0.37 -14.31
CA GLU A 42 16.72 -0.80 -14.11
C GLU A 42 17.15 -0.72 -12.64
N ALA A 43 16.71 0.30 -11.91
CA ALA A 43 17.07 0.51 -10.51
C ALA A 43 16.32 -0.43 -9.55
N ILE A 44 15.06 -0.76 -9.85
CA ILE A 44 14.18 -1.59 -9.03
C ILE A 44 13.41 -2.62 -9.88
N PRO A 45 14.08 -3.66 -10.39
CA PRO A 45 13.49 -4.59 -11.37
C PRO A 45 12.28 -5.36 -10.84
N GLU A 46 12.19 -5.59 -9.52
CA GLU A 46 11.12 -6.35 -8.87
C GLU A 46 9.86 -5.49 -8.56
N HIS A 47 9.90 -4.18 -8.79
CA HIS A 47 8.80 -3.26 -8.41
C HIS A 47 8.12 -2.63 -9.64
N LEU A 48 7.01 -3.24 -10.08
CA LEU A 48 6.24 -2.85 -11.27
C LEU A 48 5.16 -1.78 -11.00
N GLY A 49 5.40 -0.91 -10.02
CA GLY A 49 4.44 0.10 -9.55
C GLY A 49 4.27 1.32 -10.47
N ASP A 50 4.73 1.25 -11.72
CA ASP A 50 4.84 2.39 -12.63
C ASP A 50 3.52 2.77 -13.31
N TRP A 51 2.47 1.96 -13.15
CA TRP A 51 1.16 2.11 -13.80
C TRP A 51 0.50 3.48 -13.58
N TYR A 52 0.77 4.14 -12.44
CA TYR A 52 0.31 5.51 -12.18
C TYR A 52 1.01 6.53 -13.10
N PHE A 53 2.27 6.29 -13.47
CA PHE A 53 3.08 7.13 -14.36
C PHE A 53 2.90 6.78 -15.84
N THR A 54 2.76 5.50 -16.16
CA THR A 54 2.63 5.04 -17.56
C THR A 54 1.20 5.04 -18.09
N GLY A 55 0.21 5.15 -17.20
CA GLY A 55 -1.20 5.12 -17.55
C GLY A 55 -1.66 3.78 -18.15
N ASN A 56 -0.89 2.71 -17.93
CA ASN A 56 -1.23 1.36 -18.36
C ASN A 56 -2.34 0.80 -17.46
N TYR A 57 -3.58 1.16 -17.79
CA TYR A 57 -4.81 0.60 -17.22
C TYR A 57 -5.48 -0.35 -18.21
N PRO A 58 -6.25 -1.36 -17.74
CA PRO A 58 -6.46 -1.73 -16.34
C PRO A 58 -5.38 -2.69 -15.80
N THR A 59 -4.97 -2.50 -14.54
CA THR A 59 -4.15 -3.50 -13.83
C THR A 59 -5.01 -4.71 -13.46
N LEU A 60 -4.39 -5.87 -13.20
CA LEU A 60 -5.12 -7.05 -12.73
C LEU A 60 -5.97 -6.74 -11.48
N GLY A 61 -5.41 -5.99 -10.53
CA GLY A 61 -6.12 -5.52 -9.34
C GLY A 61 -7.28 -4.58 -9.67
N GLY A 62 -7.09 -3.62 -10.58
CA GLY A 62 -8.16 -2.75 -11.06
C GLY A 62 -9.29 -3.52 -11.75
N ALA A 63 -8.96 -4.52 -12.56
CA ALA A 63 -9.95 -5.37 -13.22
C ALA A 63 -10.76 -6.22 -12.21
N VAL A 64 -10.13 -6.69 -11.13
CA VAL A 64 -10.83 -7.41 -10.04
C VAL A 64 -11.82 -6.49 -9.33
N VAL A 65 -11.41 -5.26 -9.02
CA VAL A 65 -12.28 -4.25 -8.40
C VAL A 65 -13.47 -3.93 -9.29
N CYS A 66 -13.25 -3.66 -10.58
CA CYS A 66 -14.32 -3.34 -11.53
C CYS A 66 -15.32 -4.50 -11.69
N LYS A 67 -14.83 -5.73 -11.82
CA LYS A 67 -15.68 -6.94 -11.89
C LYS A 67 -16.55 -7.07 -10.64
N ARG A 68 -15.97 -6.88 -9.46
CA ARG A 68 -16.69 -6.95 -8.18
C ARG A 68 -17.74 -5.84 -8.05
N ALA A 69 -17.41 -4.61 -8.43
CA ALA A 69 -18.35 -3.50 -8.44
C ALA A 69 -19.56 -3.80 -9.34
N PHE A 70 -19.32 -4.38 -10.52
CA PHE A 70 -20.39 -4.79 -11.42
C PHE A 70 -21.27 -5.89 -10.82
N THR A 71 -20.68 -6.93 -10.21
CA THR A 71 -21.45 -7.97 -9.51
C THR A 71 -22.32 -7.38 -8.39
N LEU A 72 -21.75 -6.52 -7.54
CA LEU A 72 -22.50 -5.86 -6.46
C LEU A 72 -23.67 -5.04 -7.00
N TRP A 73 -23.46 -4.29 -8.08
CA TRP A 73 -24.53 -3.54 -8.72
C TRP A 73 -25.65 -4.46 -9.27
N MET A 74 -25.29 -5.55 -9.97
CA MET A 74 -26.24 -6.53 -10.48
C MET A 74 -27.04 -7.24 -9.37
N GLU A 75 -26.44 -7.44 -8.21
CA GLU A 75 -27.07 -8.03 -7.02
C GLU A 75 -27.91 -7.01 -6.21
N GLY A 76 -28.02 -5.75 -6.66
CA GLY A 76 -28.75 -4.70 -5.94
C GLY A 76 -28.01 -4.13 -4.72
N ARG A 77 -26.71 -4.40 -4.59
CA ARG A 77 -25.81 -4.03 -3.48
C ARG A 77 -24.84 -2.91 -3.88
N GLY A 78 -25.31 -1.95 -4.67
CA GLY A 78 -24.47 -0.90 -5.28
C GLY A 78 -23.86 0.10 -4.29
N ASP A 79 -24.32 0.11 -3.04
CA ASP A 79 -23.80 0.89 -1.92
C ASP A 79 -22.59 0.22 -1.22
N GLU A 80 -22.35 -1.07 -1.48
CA GLU A 80 -21.20 -1.78 -0.93
C GLU A 80 -19.89 -1.40 -1.62
N ARG A 81 -18.83 -1.26 -0.83
CA ARG A 81 -17.49 -0.99 -1.36
C ARG A 81 -16.93 -2.24 -2.05
N CYS A 82 -16.39 -2.05 -3.24
CA CYS A 82 -15.65 -3.07 -4.00
C CYS A 82 -14.22 -3.31 -3.47
N TYR A 83 -13.77 -2.54 -2.48
CA TYR A 83 -12.48 -2.69 -1.80
C TYR A 83 -12.70 -3.14 -0.34
N GLY A 84 -11.88 -4.06 0.16
CA GLY A 84 -11.86 -4.45 1.58
C GLY A 84 -12.89 -5.51 1.95
N VAL A 85 -12.69 -6.74 1.48
CA VAL A 85 -13.64 -7.84 1.62
C VAL A 85 -13.24 -8.77 2.75
N SER A 86 -14.05 -8.84 3.80
CA SER A 86 -14.80 -10.07 4.10
C SER A 86 -15.76 -9.88 5.27
N SER A 87 -17.04 -10.19 5.00
CA SER A 87 -17.92 -11.02 5.84
C SER A 87 -18.17 -10.61 7.29
N GLY A 88 -19.28 -9.89 7.54
CA GLY A 88 -20.26 -10.14 8.62
C GLY A 88 -19.83 -10.30 10.10
N GLY A 89 -18.55 -10.21 10.42
CA GLY A 89 -18.00 -10.33 11.76
C GLY A 89 -16.76 -9.45 11.83
N GLY A 90 -16.65 -8.65 12.90
CA GLY A 90 -15.63 -7.59 12.96
C GLY A 90 -14.22 -8.05 12.58
N THR A 91 -13.50 -7.14 11.93
CA THR A 91 -12.19 -7.37 11.32
C THR A 91 -11.13 -7.63 12.38
N ASN A 92 -10.29 -8.66 12.18
CA ASN A 92 -9.07 -8.83 12.94
C ASN A 92 -7.90 -8.16 12.22
N VAL A 93 -7.13 -7.37 12.96
CA VAL A 93 -5.97 -6.61 12.43
C VAL A 93 -4.71 -7.09 13.13
N LEU A 94 -3.60 -7.20 12.40
CA LEU A 94 -2.27 -7.44 12.97
C LEU A 94 -1.40 -6.20 12.78
N VAL A 95 -0.76 -5.73 13.84
CA VAL A 95 0.23 -4.65 13.81
C VAL A 95 1.59 -5.27 14.12
N VAL A 96 2.54 -5.12 13.21
CA VAL A 96 3.92 -5.58 13.38
C VAL A 96 4.75 -4.40 13.85
N GLY A 97 5.35 -4.54 15.03
CA GLY A 97 6.25 -3.60 15.69
C GLY A 97 5.92 -3.37 17.17
N SER A 98 6.91 -2.90 17.91
CA SER A 98 6.84 -2.66 19.36
C SER A 98 6.98 -1.18 19.75
N GLY A 99 7.10 -0.28 18.78
CA GLY A 99 7.33 1.14 19.00
C GLY A 99 6.08 1.91 19.42
N GLY A 100 6.28 3.15 19.86
CA GLY A 100 5.19 4.05 20.27
C GLY A 100 4.23 4.40 19.14
N ARG A 101 4.72 4.44 17.89
CA ARG A 101 3.88 4.67 16.70
C ARG A 101 2.93 3.51 16.45
N GLU A 102 3.42 2.27 16.54
CA GLU A 102 2.60 1.08 16.37
C GLU A 102 1.57 0.95 17.49
N HIS A 103 1.94 1.38 18.70
CA HIS A 103 1.01 1.49 19.81
C HIS A 103 -0.12 2.51 19.53
N ALA A 104 0.20 3.72 19.07
CA ALA A 104 -0.81 4.71 18.71
C ALA A 104 -1.74 4.22 17.59
N LEU A 105 -1.19 3.56 16.57
CA LEU A 105 -1.97 2.95 15.49
C LEU A 105 -2.88 1.83 15.99
N ALA A 106 -2.36 0.91 16.83
CA ALA A 106 -3.15 -0.17 17.40
C ALA A 106 -4.35 0.36 18.22
N THR A 107 -4.13 1.40 19.02
CA THR A 107 -5.18 2.09 19.80
C THR A 107 -6.21 2.76 18.90
N ALA A 108 -5.79 3.49 17.87
CA ALA A 108 -6.69 4.13 16.93
C ALA A 108 -7.55 3.11 16.15
N ILE A 109 -6.95 2.01 15.73
CA ILE A 109 -7.64 0.93 15.01
C ILE A 109 -8.64 0.22 15.94
N ALA A 110 -8.27 -0.05 17.19
CA ALA A 110 -9.13 -0.69 18.18
C ALA A 110 -10.39 0.13 18.51
N ALA A 111 -10.32 1.47 18.43
CA ALA A 111 -11.47 2.35 18.66
C ALA A 111 -12.60 2.16 17.63
N SER A 112 -12.33 1.57 16.46
CA SER A 112 -13.34 1.30 15.44
C SER A 112 -14.31 0.19 15.88
N HIS A 113 -15.61 0.42 15.72
CA HIS A 113 -16.67 -0.59 15.93
C HIS A 113 -16.60 -1.75 14.92
N LYS A 114 -15.93 -1.54 13.78
CA LYS A 114 -15.75 -2.55 12.74
C LYS A 114 -14.61 -3.52 13.04
N VAL A 115 -13.73 -3.16 13.99
CA VAL A 115 -12.60 -3.99 14.40
C VAL A 115 -12.99 -4.82 15.61
N LYS A 116 -12.84 -6.15 15.45
CA LYS A 116 -13.08 -7.12 16.52
C LYS A 116 -11.87 -7.24 17.43
N ARG A 117 -10.67 -7.32 16.85
CA ARG A 117 -9.43 -7.52 17.60
C ARG A 117 -8.23 -6.98 16.84
N VAL A 118 -7.30 -6.38 17.57
CA VAL A 118 -5.99 -5.96 17.10
C VAL A 118 -4.95 -6.82 17.79
N TYR A 119 -4.11 -7.49 17.01
CA TYR A 119 -2.96 -8.24 17.50
C TYR A 119 -1.70 -7.41 17.29
N VAL A 120 -0.76 -7.44 18.23
CA VAL A 120 0.50 -6.69 18.09
C VAL A 120 1.68 -7.65 18.28
N ALA A 121 2.57 -7.74 17.30
CA ALA A 121 3.76 -8.60 17.33
C ALA A 121 5.03 -7.76 17.12
N PRO A 122 6.07 -7.82 17.97
CA PRO A 122 6.27 -8.69 19.13
C PRO A 122 5.51 -8.24 20.41
N GLY A 123 4.66 -7.23 20.29
CA GLY A 123 3.89 -6.65 21.40
C GLY A 123 4.36 -5.23 21.75
N ASN A 124 3.48 -4.47 22.42
CA ASN A 124 3.76 -3.14 22.95
C ASN A 124 3.21 -2.99 24.38
N ALA A 125 3.52 -1.91 25.09
CA ALA A 125 3.08 -1.69 26.48
C ALA A 125 1.55 -1.47 26.64
N GLY A 126 0.78 -1.48 25.56
CA GLY A 126 -0.64 -1.18 25.54
C GLY A 126 -1.51 -2.42 25.50
N GLU A 127 -1.92 -2.91 26.66
CA GLU A 127 -3.01 -3.88 26.75
C GLU A 127 -4.35 -3.15 26.86
N HIS A 128 -5.32 -3.57 26.04
CA HIS A 128 -6.67 -3.02 26.03
C HIS A 128 -7.65 -4.15 25.68
N GLU A 129 -8.93 -3.98 25.98
CA GLU A 129 -10.01 -4.96 25.69
C GLU A 129 -9.97 -5.58 24.28
N LYS A 130 -9.58 -4.80 23.26
CA LYS A 130 -9.48 -5.24 21.85
C LYS A 130 -8.04 -5.47 21.38
N ILE A 131 -7.03 -5.11 22.17
CA ILE A 131 -5.62 -5.19 21.78
C ILE A 131 -4.95 -6.35 22.50
N MET A 132 -4.35 -7.26 21.74
CA MET A 132 -3.68 -8.44 22.26
C MET A 132 -2.23 -8.48 21.78
N ASN A 133 -1.29 -8.42 22.72
CA ASN A 133 0.12 -8.63 22.42
C ASN A 133 0.38 -10.10 22.13
N ILE A 134 1.22 -10.37 21.12
CA ILE A 134 1.66 -11.71 20.76
C ILE A 134 3.19 -11.79 20.77
N PRO A 135 3.78 -12.94 21.15
CA PRO A 135 5.23 -13.05 21.35
C PRO A 135 6.06 -12.70 20.11
N ALA A 136 7.31 -12.31 20.33
CA ALA A 136 8.26 -11.99 19.27
C ALA A 136 8.53 -13.14 18.28
N SER A 137 8.32 -14.38 18.72
CA SER A 137 8.38 -15.55 17.83
C SER A 137 7.38 -15.49 16.67
N ASN A 138 6.33 -14.66 16.78
CA ASN A 138 5.33 -14.45 15.74
C ASN A 138 5.62 -13.24 14.83
N ALA A 139 6.81 -12.63 14.94
CA ALA A 139 7.21 -11.48 14.13
C ALA A 139 8.11 -11.85 12.92
N SER A 140 8.37 -13.14 12.68
CA SER A 140 9.05 -13.59 11.46
C SER A 140 8.09 -13.70 10.27
N LYS A 141 8.59 -13.64 9.03
CA LYS A 141 7.78 -13.72 7.79
C LYS A 141 6.81 -14.90 7.81
N ASP A 142 7.33 -16.11 8.03
CA ASP A 142 6.53 -17.34 8.00
C ASP A 142 5.52 -17.39 9.14
N ALA A 143 5.92 -16.92 10.33
CA ALA A 143 5.04 -16.89 11.48
C ALA A 143 3.90 -15.87 11.29
N ILE A 144 4.18 -14.71 10.68
CA ILE A 144 3.17 -13.70 10.35
C ILE A 144 2.13 -14.29 9.39
N VAL A 145 2.56 -14.97 8.31
CA VAL A 145 1.65 -15.61 7.34
C VAL A 145 0.80 -16.69 8.00
N ALA A 146 1.44 -17.58 8.77
CA ALA A 146 0.74 -18.64 9.49
C ALA A 146 -0.28 -18.06 10.49
N TYR A 147 0.09 -16.98 11.17
CA TYR A 147 -0.76 -16.28 12.13
C TYR A 147 -1.94 -15.60 11.44
N CYS A 148 -1.71 -14.96 10.29
CA CYS A 148 -2.75 -14.33 9.48
C CYS A 148 -3.83 -15.34 9.08
N ARG A 149 -3.42 -16.53 8.63
CA ARG A 149 -4.34 -17.63 8.31
C ARG A 149 -5.07 -18.15 9.54
N LYS A 150 -4.36 -18.42 10.63
CA LYS A 150 -4.92 -18.99 11.87
C LYS A 150 -5.95 -18.08 12.54
N LYS A 151 -5.75 -16.76 12.49
CA LYS A 151 -6.61 -15.78 13.16
C LYS A 151 -7.54 -15.03 12.21
N HIS A 152 -7.56 -15.40 10.92
CA HIS A 152 -8.35 -14.72 9.89
C HIS A 152 -8.10 -13.20 9.92
N ILE A 153 -6.81 -12.81 9.88
CA ILE A 153 -6.41 -11.41 9.82
C ILE A 153 -6.75 -10.87 8.43
N SER A 154 -7.49 -9.76 8.37
CA SER A 154 -7.85 -9.12 7.08
C SER A 154 -7.01 -7.89 6.77
N LEU A 155 -6.23 -7.41 7.74
CA LEU A 155 -5.34 -6.27 7.58
C LEU A 155 -4.07 -6.48 8.40
N VAL A 156 -2.92 -6.32 7.77
CA VAL A 156 -1.62 -6.28 8.42
C VAL A 156 -1.03 -4.88 8.27
N VAL A 157 -0.65 -4.27 9.38
CA VAL A 157 0.03 -2.97 9.44
C VAL A 157 1.47 -3.23 9.82
N ILE A 158 2.41 -2.94 8.91
CA ILE A 158 3.84 -3.13 9.15
C ILE A 158 4.41 -1.77 9.55
N GLY A 159 4.79 -1.63 10.82
CA GLY A 159 5.33 -0.39 11.35
C GLY A 159 6.83 -0.22 11.07
N PRO A 160 7.70 -1.10 11.58
CA PRO A 160 9.15 -0.98 11.39
C PRO A 160 9.53 -1.14 9.92
N GLU A 161 10.64 -0.50 9.55
CA GLU A 161 11.18 -0.53 8.20
C GLU A 161 11.85 -1.87 7.87
N GLN A 162 12.52 -2.49 8.84
CA GLN A 162 13.26 -3.75 8.63
C GLN A 162 12.38 -4.89 8.08
N PRO A 163 11.19 -5.20 8.63
CA PRO A 163 10.29 -6.21 8.08
C PRO A 163 9.84 -5.92 6.63
N LEU A 164 9.76 -4.65 6.23
CA LEU A 164 9.46 -4.28 4.84
C LEU A 164 10.63 -4.59 3.92
N VAL A 165 11.85 -4.21 4.31
CA VAL A 165 13.09 -4.55 3.58
C VAL A 165 13.28 -6.05 3.46
N ASP A 166 12.88 -6.78 4.51
CA ASP A 166 12.93 -8.23 4.49
C ASP A 166 11.86 -8.83 3.55
N GLY A 167 10.92 -8.06 2.99
CA GLY A 167 9.92 -8.58 2.04
C GLY A 167 8.73 -9.28 2.70
N VAL A 168 8.40 -8.94 3.96
CA VAL A 168 7.16 -9.43 4.61
C VAL A 168 5.92 -9.07 3.78
N GLY A 169 5.92 -7.90 3.14
CA GLY A 169 4.83 -7.45 2.27
C GLY A 169 4.62 -8.36 1.06
N ASP A 170 5.71 -8.74 0.38
CA ASP A 170 5.65 -9.58 -0.81
C ASP A 170 5.16 -11.00 -0.49
N VAL A 171 5.61 -11.55 0.64
CA VAL A 171 5.18 -12.87 1.12
C VAL A 171 3.69 -12.84 1.50
N LEU A 172 3.23 -11.79 2.17
CA LEU A 172 1.81 -11.62 2.50
C LEU A 172 0.96 -11.52 1.23
N GLN A 173 1.39 -10.72 0.25
CA GLN A 173 0.68 -10.56 -1.02
C GLN A 173 0.61 -11.87 -1.82
N SER A 174 1.68 -12.67 -1.79
CA SER A 174 1.72 -13.98 -2.44
C SER A 174 0.84 -15.02 -1.74
N ALA A 175 0.61 -14.86 -0.43
CA ALA A 175 -0.13 -15.80 0.40
C ALA A 175 -1.67 -15.66 0.28
N GLY A 176 -2.15 -14.60 -0.38
CA GLY A 176 -3.57 -14.26 -0.59
C GLY A 176 -4.13 -13.28 0.43
#